data_AF-A0A258KAU9-F1
#
_entry.id   AF-A0A258KAU9-F1
#
_cell.length_a   1.000
_cell.length_b   1.000
_cell.length_c   1.000
_cell.angle_alpha   90.00
_cell.angle_beta   90.00
_cell.angle_gamma   90.00
#
_symmetry.space_group_name_H-M   'P 1'
#
loop_
_entity.id
_entity.type
_entity.pdbx_description
1 polymer ?
#
loop_
_entity_poly.entity_id
_entity_poly.type
_entity_poly.pdbx_seq_one_letter_code
_entity_poly.pdbx_strand_id
1 'polypeptide(L)'
;MAPALEQIAALDDLRRSCGVARTIPVHVLIETPRALREAWQIAALPHITSAHVRTCVETHSKAAWRKRRYFRLLNRMLFKACAPDQRYKVLERFYRLGGPLIQRFYAARLTPFDKARVLMGKPPVPIVAALGYLGESSVIEDKP
;
A
#
# COMPACT_ATOMS: atom_id res chain seq x y z
N MET A 1 12.08 -12.32 12.67
CA MET A 1 13.10 -11.61 11.89
C MET A 1 14.20 -11.22 12.84
N ALA A 2 15.46 -11.49 12.50
CA ALA A 2 16.61 -10.98 13.25
C ALA A 2 16.56 -9.44 13.33
N PRO A 3 17.08 -8.81 14.40
CA PRO A 3 17.27 -7.37 14.48
C PRO A 3 18.01 -6.84 13.23
N ALA A 4 17.66 -5.64 12.76
CA ALA A 4 18.23 -5.08 11.53
C ALA A 4 19.77 -5.03 11.52
N LEU A 5 20.39 -4.82 12.69
CA LEU A 5 21.84 -4.80 12.85
C LEU A 5 22.49 -6.16 12.56
N GLU A 6 21.88 -7.26 12.99
CA GLU A 6 22.38 -8.61 12.68
C GLU A 6 22.32 -8.90 11.18
N GLN A 7 21.25 -8.45 10.52
CA GLN A 7 21.10 -8.61 9.08
C GLN A 7 22.16 -7.81 8.31
N ILE A 8 22.45 -6.58 8.75
CA ILE A 8 23.48 -5.73 8.14
C ILE A 8 24.87 -6.37 8.31
N ALA A 9 25.20 -6.84 9.51
CA ALA A 9 26.48 -7.50 9.76
C ALA A 9 26.66 -8.75 8.89
N ALA A 10 25.63 -9.61 8.80
CA ALA A 10 25.68 -10.79 7.95
C ALA A 10 25.83 -10.45 6.45
N LEU A 11 25.18 -9.37 5.99
CA LEU A 11 25.33 -8.88 4.61
C LEU A 11 26.74 -8.33 4.35
N ASP A 12 27.35 -7.64 5.30
CA ASP A 12 28.71 -7.12 5.19
C ASP A 12 29.76 -8.25 5.20
N ASP A 13 29.53 -9.32 5.96
CA ASP A 13 30.36 -10.53 5.94
C ASP A 13 30.29 -11.23 4.58
N LEU A 14 29.08 -11.43 4.04
CA LEU A 14 28.86 -12.00 2.71
C LEU A 14 29.47 -11.14 1.60
N ARG A 15 29.31 -9.81 1.69
CA ARG A 15 29.91 -8.87 0.74
C ARG A 15 31.42 -9.04 0.68
N ARG A 16 32.06 -9.19 1.84
CA ARG A 16 33.50 -9.42 1.96
C ARG A 16 33.90 -10.78 1.42
N SER A 17 33.21 -11.86 1.78
CA SER A 17 33.57 -13.21 1.33
C SER A 17 33.40 -13.41 -0.18
N CYS A 18 32.44 -12.72 -0.80
CA CYS A 18 32.17 -12.81 -2.23
C CYS A 18 32.92 -11.77 -3.08
N GLY A 19 33.77 -10.93 -2.47
CA GLY A 19 34.56 -9.93 -3.19
C GLY A 19 33.73 -8.85 -3.89
N VAL A 20 32.51 -8.57 -3.40
CA VAL A 20 31.61 -7.60 -4.03
C VAL A 20 32.02 -6.18 -3.63
N ALA A 21 32.83 -5.54 -4.49
CA ALA A 21 33.28 -4.15 -4.30
C ALA A 21 32.28 -3.10 -4.78
N ARG A 22 31.25 -3.50 -5.54
CA ARG A 22 30.26 -2.58 -6.11
C ARG A 22 29.30 -2.08 -5.04
N THR A 23 29.37 -0.78 -4.73
CA THR A 23 28.32 -0.11 -3.98
C THR A 23 27.07 0.02 -4.87
N ILE A 24 25.96 -0.56 -4.46
CA ILE A 24 24.65 -0.29 -5.07
C ILE A 24 24.03 0.86 -4.26
N PRO A 25 23.95 2.08 -4.80
CA PRO A 25 23.31 3.18 -4.09
C PRO A 25 21.82 2.87 -3.96
N VAL A 26 21.40 2.51 -2.74
CA VAL A 26 19.98 2.39 -2.42
C VAL A 26 19.48 3.81 -2.15
N HIS A 27 19.02 4.49 -3.20
CA HIS A 27 18.42 5.81 -3.04
C HIS A 27 17.22 5.68 -2.10
N VAL A 28 17.29 6.34 -0.94
CA VAL A 28 16.22 6.37 0.07
C VAL A 28 15.11 7.30 -0.43
N LEU A 29 14.35 6.82 -1.40
CA LEU A 29 12.99 7.30 -1.59
C LEU A 29 12.11 6.52 -0.60
N ILE A 30 11.05 7.15 -0.12
CA ILE A 30 10.10 6.74 0.95
C ILE A 30 9.54 5.28 0.86
N GLU A 31 9.92 4.51 -0.17
CA GLU A 31 9.58 3.12 -0.48
C GLU A 31 10.39 2.05 0.30
N THR A 32 11.36 2.43 1.14
CA THR A 32 12.37 1.51 1.71
C THR A 32 11.85 0.24 2.40
N PRO A 33 10.80 0.25 3.25
CA PRO A 33 10.39 -0.99 3.91
C PRO A 33 9.74 -1.98 2.95
N ARG A 34 9.11 -1.51 1.86
CA ARG A 34 8.52 -2.39 0.84
C ARG A 34 9.60 -2.94 -0.08
N ALA A 35 10.46 -2.06 -0.61
CA ALA A 35 11.56 -2.45 -1.48
C ALA A 35 12.51 -3.44 -0.79
N LEU A 36 12.82 -3.22 0.50
CA LEU A 36 13.65 -4.13 1.28
C LEU A 36 12.99 -5.50 1.46
N ARG A 37 11.68 -5.55 1.79
CA ARG A 37 10.95 -6.83 1.88
C ARG A 37 10.95 -7.59 0.56
N GLU A 38 10.76 -6.89 -0.55
CA GLU A 38 10.81 -7.49 -1.89
C GLU A 38 12.21 -8.02 -2.22
N ALA A 39 13.27 -7.28 -1.88
CA ALA A 39 14.65 -7.73 -2.04
C ALA A 39 14.93 -9.03 -1.25
N TRP A 40 14.48 -9.11 0.01
CA TRP A 40 14.61 -10.34 0.81
C TRP A 40 13.82 -11.51 0.22
N GLN A 41 12.63 -11.27 -0.32
CA GLN A 41 11.82 -12.31 -0.97
C GLN A 41 12.46 -12.82 -2.26
N ILE A 42 13.13 -11.94 -3.01
CA ILE A 42 13.91 -12.32 -4.19
C ILE A 42 15.14 -13.13 -3.78
N ALA A 43 15.86 -12.70 -2.74
CA ALA A 43 17.04 -13.39 -2.22
C ALA A 43 16.72 -14.78 -1.67
N ALA A 44 15.49 -15.01 -1.20
CA ALA A 44 15.03 -16.31 -0.72
C ALA A 44 14.61 -17.28 -1.85
N LEU A 45 14.68 -16.89 -3.13
CA LEU A 45 14.38 -17.78 -4.24
C LEU A 45 15.47 -18.86 -4.38
N PRO A 46 15.10 -20.13 -4.64
CA PRO A 46 16.07 -21.21 -4.82
C PRO A 46 16.97 -20.99 -6.05
N HIS A 47 16.46 -20.30 -7.08
CA HIS A 47 17.21 -19.92 -8.27
C HIS A 47 16.92 -18.47 -8.65
N ILE A 48 17.96 -17.63 -8.69
CA ILE A 48 17.85 -16.23 -9.09
C ILE A 48 18.00 -16.14 -10.61
N THR A 49 16.92 -16.41 -11.33
CA THR A 49 16.82 -16.18 -12.78
C THR A 49 15.76 -15.13 -13.08
N SER A 50 15.85 -14.44 -14.22
CA SER A 50 14.89 -13.42 -14.62
C SER A 50 13.44 -13.90 -14.57
N ALA A 51 13.18 -15.18 -14.91
CA ALA A 51 11.86 -15.79 -14.85
C ALA A 51 11.33 -15.96 -13.41
N HIS A 52 12.16 -16.47 -12.49
CA HIS A 52 11.75 -16.65 -11.09
C HIS A 52 11.55 -15.31 -10.37
N VAL A 53 12.44 -14.35 -10.62
CA VAL A 53 12.33 -12.99 -10.09
C VAL A 53 11.05 -12.33 -10.59
N ARG A 54 10.77 -12.41 -11.90
CA ARG A 54 9.54 -11.88 -12.49
C ARG A 54 8.30 -12.48 -11.82
N THR A 55 8.21 -13.80 -11.72
CA THR A 55 7.06 -14.48 -11.08
C THR A 55 6.89 -14.07 -9.62
N CYS A 56 7.99 -13.97 -8.86
CA CYS A 56 7.98 -13.55 -7.47
C CYS A 56 7.45 -12.12 -7.31
N VAL A 57 8.00 -11.18 -8.08
CA VAL A 57 7.64 -9.76 -8.05
C VAL A 57 6.21 -9.54 -8.54
N GLU A 58 5.79 -10.21 -9.62
CA GLU A 58 4.42 -10.14 -10.13
C GLU A 58 3.40 -10.62 -9.10
N THR A 59 3.67 -11.76 -8.45
CA THR A 59 2.80 -12.33 -7.43
C THR A 59 2.62 -11.37 -6.25
N HIS A 60 3.73 -10.81 -5.76
CA HIS A 60 3.72 -9.85 -4.65
C HIS A 60 3.05 -8.53 -5.02
N SER A 61 3.31 -8.01 -6.22
CA SER A 61 2.70 -6.79 -6.72
C SER A 61 1.19 -6.94 -6.87
N LYS A 62 0.72 -8.05 -7.48
CA LYS A 62 -0.71 -8.37 -7.60
C LYS A 62 -1.37 -8.56 -6.23
N ALA A 63 -0.70 -9.22 -5.29
CA ALA A 63 -1.20 -9.38 -3.93
C ALA A 63 -1.31 -8.03 -3.19
N ALA A 64 -0.28 -7.18 -3.28
CA ALA A 64 -0.29 -5.85 -2.69
C ALA A 64 -1.35 -4.93 -3.33
N TRP A 65 -1.51 -5.01 -4.65
CA TRP A 65 -2.56 -4.30 -5.39
C TRP A 65 -3.95 -4.68 -4.87
N ARG A 66 -4.23 -5.99 -4.73
CA ARG A 66 -5.51 -6.48 -4.18
C ARG A 66 -5.74 -6.01 -2.73
N LYS A 67 -4.72 -6.07 -1.88
CA LYS A 67 -4.80 -5.61 -0.48
C LYS A 67 -5.14 -4.11 -0.38
N ARG A 68 -4.61 -3.30 -1.30
CA ARG A 68 -4.84 -1.84 -1.35
C ARG A 68 -6.11 -1.41 -2.08
N ARG A 69 -6.91 -2.35 -2.63
CA ARG A 69 -8.15 -2.06 -3.38
C ARG A 69 -9.12 -1.17 -2.59
N TYR A 70 -9.28 -1.42 -1.30
CA TYR A 70 -10.18 -0.64 -0.44
C TYR A 70 -9.74 0.84 -0.33
N PHE A 71 -8.45 1.10 -0.12
CA PHE A 71 -7.93 2.46 -0.01
C PHE A 71 -8.01 3.21 -1.35
N ARG A 72 -7.76 2.53 -2.47
CA ARG A 72 -7.97 3.12 -3.80
C ARG A 72 -9.43 3.48 -4.05
N LEU A 73 -10.36 2.61 -3.64
CA LEU A 73 -11.78 2.89 -3.71
C LEU A 73 -12.12 4.15 -2.90
N LEU A 74 -11.65 4.25 -1.65
CA LEU A 74 -11.88 5.42 -0.80
C LEU A 74 -11.33 6.70 -1.43
N ASN A 75 -10.08 6.68 -1.93
CA ASN A 75 -9.49 7.82 -2.63
C ASN A 75 -10.35 8.24 -3.81
N ARG A 76 -10.80 7.28 -4.62
CA ARG A 76 -11.66 7.61 -5.75
C ARG A 76 -12.99 8.21 -5.32
N MET A 77 -13.64 7.68 -4.29
CA MET A 77 -14.87 8.27 -3.76
C MET A 77 -14.64 9.70 -3.25
N LEU A 78 -13.51 9.95 -2.59
CA LEU A 78 -13.14 11.27 -2.09
C LEU A 78 -12.88 12.28 -3.23
N PHE A 79 -12.23 11.86 -4.31
CA PHE A 79 -11.84 12.79 -5.37
C PHE A 79 -12.86 12.92 -6.51
N LYS A 80 -13.55 11.83 -6.87
CA LYS A 80 -14.50 11.79 -8.00
C LYS A 80 -15.97 11.90 -7.57
N ALA A 81 -16.36 11.33 -6.43
CA ALA A 81 -17.76 11.37 -5.98
C ALA A 81 -18.08 12.57 -5.09
N CYS A 82 -17.07 13.26 -4.56
CA CYS A 82 -17.23 14.41 -3.67
C CYS A 82 -16.75 15.70 -4.35
N ALA A 83 -17.61 16.71 -4.35
CA ALA A 83 -17.28 18.05 -4.84
C ALA A 83 -16.06 18.61 -4.08
N PRO A 84 -15.13 19.33 -4.74
CA PRO A 84 -13.88 19.77 -4.13
C PRO A 84 -14.03 20.52 -2.80
N ASP A 85 -15.07 21.34 -2.70
CA ASP A 85 -15.45 22.15 -1.54
C ASP A 85 -16.06 21.31 -0.39
N GLN A 86 -16.52 20.09 -0.64
CA GLN A 86 -17.13 19.21 0.37
C GLN A 86 -16.16 18.15 0.92
N ARG A 87 -14.98 17.98 0.31
CA ARG A 87 -14.00 16.93 0.71
C ARG A 87 -13.55 17.06 2.16
N TYR A 88 -13.45 18.28 2.68
CA TYR A 88 -13.05 18.52 4.07
C TYR A 88 -14.06 17.91 5.06
N LYS A 89 -15.36 17.88 4.74
CA LYS A 89 -16.40 17.28 5.60
C LYS A 89 -16.23 15.77 5.73
N VAL A 90 -15.74 15.12 4.67
CA VAL A 90 -15.42 13.69 4.69
C VAL A 90 -14.25 13.43 5.65
N LEU A 91 -13.19 14.24 5.56
CA LEU A 91 -12.02 14.14 6.42
C LEU A 91 -12.35 14.48 7.87
N GLU A 92 -13.10 15.55 8.12
CA GLU A 92 -13.56 15.94 9.46
C GLU A 92 -14.34 14.80 10.12
N ARG A 93 -15.30 14.18 9.41
CA ARG A 93 -16.02 12.99 9.91
C ARG A 93 -15.05 11.84 10.19
N PHE A 94 -14.11 11.59 9.29
CA PHE A 94 -13.15 10.50 9.47
C PHE A 94 -12.28 10.71 10.73
N TYR A 95 -11.84 11.94 10.98
CA TYR A 95 -11.05 12.27 12.18
C TYR A 95 -11.87 12.32 13.47
N ARG A 96 -13.20 12.36 13.39
CA ARG A 96 -14.09 12.12 14.55
C ARG A 96 -14.21 10.64 14.94
N LEU A 97 -13.72 9.71 14.11
CA LEU A 97 -13.67 8.30 14.48
C LEU A 97 -12.64 8.07 15.60
N GLY A 98 -12.80 6.99 16.36
CA GLY A 98 -11.89 6.69 17.48
C GLY A 98 -10.43 6.53 17.04
N GLY A 99 -9.50 7.10 17.80
CA GLY A 99 -8.05 7.06 17.53
C GLY A 99 -7.48 5.68 17.17
N PRO A 100 -7.87 4.58 17.84
CA PRO A 100 -7.39 3.24 17.47
C PRO A 100 -7.79 2.80 16.06
N LEU A 101 -8.97 3.21 15.58
CA LEU A 101 -9.43 2.91 14.22
C LEU A 101 -8.61 3.70 13.20
N ILE A 102 -8.37 4.98 13.47
CA ILE A 102 -7.54 5.85 12.62
C ILE A 102 -6.10 5.29 12.53
N GLN A 103 -5.53 4.84 13.65
CA GLN A 103 -4.21 4.23 13.66
C GLN A 103 -4.15 2.96 12.78
N ARG A 104 -5.15 2.07 12.89
CA ARG A 104 -5.23 0.87 12.03
C ARG A 104 -5.42 1.23 10.56
N PHE A 105 -6.17 2.29 10.28
CA PHE A 105 -6.36 2.80 8.92
C PHE A 105 -5.03 3.22 8.29
N TYR A 106 -4.27 4.09 8.95
CA TYR A 106 -2.95 4.54 8.46
C TYR A 106 -1.90 3.43 8.46
N ALA A 107 -2.00 2.46 9.37
CA ALA A 107 -1.16 1.26 9.34
C ALA A 107 -1.53 0.26 8.22
N ALA A 108 -2.60 0.52 7.45
CA ALA A 108 -3.18 -0.38 6.46
C ALA A 108 -3.57 -1.76 7.03
N ARG A 109 -3.98 -1.82 8.32
CA ARG A 109 -4.37 -3.03 9.06
C ARG A 109 -5.85 -3.00 9.45
N LEU A 110 -6.73 -2.73 8.49
CA LEU A 110 -8.17 -2.65 8.72
C LEU A 110 -8.81 -4.04 8.76
N THR A 111 -9.61 -4.29 9.79
CA THR A 111 -10.52 -5.43 9.85
C THR A 111 -11.75 -5.18 8.94
N PRO A 112 -12.51 -6.22 8.56
CA PRO A 112 -13.77 -6.05 7.84
C PRO A 112 -14.75 -5.11 8.58
N PHE A 113 -14.79 -5.21 9.91
CA PHE A 113 -15.60 -4.34 10.76
C PHE A 113 -15.13 -2.88 10.72
N ASP A 114 -13.82 -2.65 10.74
CA ASP A 114 -13.26 -1.30 10.58
C ASP A 114 -13.65 -0.68 9.23
N LYS A 115 -13.59 -1.45 8.14
CA LYS A 115 -14.00 -0.99 6.81
C LYS A 115 -15.48 -0.60 6.75
N ALA A 116 -16.33 -1.39 7.39
CA ALA A 116 -17.74 -1.07 7.53
C ALA A 116 -17.90 0.24 8.33
N ARG A 117 -17.26 0.37 9.50
CA ARG A 117 -17.35 1.56 10.34
C ARG A 117 -16.86 2.85 9.67
N VAL A 118 -15.82 2.78 8.84
CA VAL A 118 -15.35 3.93 8.04
C VAL A 118 -16.43 4.41 7.05
N LEU A 119 -17.13 3.47 6.40
CA LEU A 119 -18.20 3.75 5.45
C LEU A 119 -19.56 4.03 6.14
N MET A 120 -19.75 3.58 7.38
CA MET A 120 -21.04 3.59 8.07
C MET A 120 -21.31 4.93 8.77
N GLY A 121 -22.44 5.53 8.44
CA GLY A 121 -22.88 6.84 8.93
C GLY A 121 -23.43 7.66 7.79
N LYS A 122 -24.09 8.80 8.08
CA LYS A 122 -24.64 9.69 7.05
C LYS A 122 -23.45 10.25 6.24
N PRO A 123 -23.23 9.80 5.00
CA PRO A 123 -22.09 10.28 4.24
C PRO A 123 -22.39 11.72 3.82
N PRO A 124 -21.44 12.66 3.96
CA PRO A 124 -21.57 14.01 3.40
C PRO A 124 -21.49 14.00 1.86
N VAL A 125 -21.34 12.81 1.26
CA VAL A 125 -21.26 12.57 -0.18
C VAL A 125 -22.52 11.80 -0.60
N PRO A 126 -23.24 12.21 -1.67
CA PRO A 126 -24.39 11.46 -2.14
C PRO A 126 -23.98 10.03 -2.52
N ILE A 127 -24.55 9.03 -1.81
CA ILE A 127 -24.26 7.59 -2.00
C ILE A 127 -24.48 7.17 -3.46
N VAL A 128 -25.45 7.81 -4.13
CA VAL A 128 -25.80 7.57 -5.53
C VAL A 128 -24.67 7.97 -6.49
N ALA A 129 -23.97 9.08 -6.24
CA ALA A 129 -22.80 9.47 -7.03
C ALA A 129 -21.64 8.48 -6.83
N ALA A 130 -21.53 7.92 -5.63
CA ALA A 130 -20.49 6.97 -5.25
C ALA A 130 -20.59 5.58 -5.92
N LEU A 131 -21.82 5.14 -6.28
CA LEU A 131 -22.05 3.85 -6.96
C LEU A 131 -21.42 3.78 -8.36
N GLY A 132 -21.40 4.90 -9.10
CA GLY A 132 -20.74 4.98 -10.42
C GLY A 132 -19.22 4.79 -10.37
N TYR A 133 -18.62 4.98 -9.21
CA TYR A 133 -17.17 4.90 -9.00
C TYR A 133 -16.77 3.65 -8.19
N LEU A 134 -17.52 2.55 -8.26
CA LEU A 134 -17.16 1.29 -7.59
C LEU A 134 -16.17 0.44 -8.40
N GLY A 135 -16.20 0.50 -9.74
CA GLY A 135 -15.30 -0.26 -10.62
C GLY A 135 -14.02 0.49 -10.99
N GLU A 136 -12.84 -0.15 -10.94
CA GLU A 136 -11.49 0.44 -11.26
C GLU A 136 -11.44 1.18 -12.62
N SER A 137 -12.34 0.84 -13.55
CA SER A 137 -12.50 1.48 -14.87
C SER A 137 -12.83 2.98 -14.81
N SER A 138 -13.47 3.46 -13.74
CA SER A 138 -13.84 4.88 -13.58
C SER A 138 -12.67 5.83 -13.24
N VAL A 139 -11.44 5.31 -13.22
CA VAL A 139 -10.23 6.14 -13.14
C VAL A 139 -9.86 6.70 -14.52
N ILE A 140 -10.21 5.98 -15.60
CA ILE A 140 -9.84 6.31 -16.97
C ILE A 140 -10.96 7.10 -17.66
N GLU A 141 -12.22 6.77 -17.35
CA GLU A 141 -13.38 7.48 -17.86
C GLU A 141 -13.69 8.68 -16.95
N ASP A 142 -13.45 9.90 -17.43
CA ASP A 142 -14.02 11.08 -16.79
C ASP A 142 -15.49 11.13 -17.18
N LYS A 143 -16.37 10.73 -16.24
CA LYS A 143 -17.81 10.81 -16.46
C LYS A 143 -18.21 12.29 -16.30
N PRO A 144 -18.86 12.89 -17.30
CA PRO A 144 -19.24 14.31 -17.27
C PRO A 144 -20.21 14.61 -16.12
#